data_AF-R7FFT0-F1
#
_entry.id   AF-R7FFT0-F1
#
_cell.length_a   1.000
_cell.length_b   1.000
_cell.length_c   1.000
_cell.angle_alpha   90.00
_cell.angle_beta   90.00
_cell.angle_gamma   90.00
#
_symmetry.space_group_name_H-M   'P 1'
#
loop_
_entity.id
_entity.type
_entity.pdbx_description
1 polymer ?
#
loop_
_entity_poly.entity_id
_entity_poly.type
_entity_poly.pdbx_seq_one_letter_code
_entity_poly.pdbx_strand_id
1 'polypeptide(L)'
;MKEKIKQITNTKQFHISMVALIVVAIIFVAGVTALKYNVEGESKPPFNISKMSVISNVDGTDVEDTENKWNLKVNQNNDIYVYIKKNEEYKYTETISSVILNNFNITQSPKVGKLKLLKPDSNLDTVIFKNSAENEVESIEYKGDMDSSIKDMKIANQGGLVVFRYVIEDLGNYTSNEDGEINHNELLKKLAINNDDLKFNVSFDININLDSNKSYKANVNLELPIGNVVDDGIQSKENTDSENIVFKRM
;
A
#
# COMPACT_ATOMS: atom_id res chain seq x y z
N MET A 1 -48.06 17.08 44.58
CA MET A 1 -46.81 16.78 43.84
C MET A 1 -47.01 16.83 42.32
N LYS A 2 -48.01 16.11 41.76
CA LYS A 2 -48.37 16.18 40.32
C LYS A 2 -48.69 17.60 39.81
N GLU A 3 -49.45 18.40 40.56
CA GLU A 3 -49.80 19.77 40.13
C GLU A 3 -48.60 20.73 40.10
N LYS A 4 -47.68 20.60 41.06
CA LYS A 4 -46.44 21.42 41.08
C LYS A 4 -45.51 21.10 39.91
N ILE A 5 -45.41 19.82 39.53
CA ILE A 5 -44.67 19.41 38.33
C ILE A 5 -45.32 20.00 37.08
N LYS A 6 -46.66 19.95 36.98
CA LYS A 6 -47.43 20.50 35.85
C LYS A 6 -47.27 22.02 35.69
N GLN A 7 -47.11 22.73 36.80
CA GLN A 7 -46.86 24.18 36.81
C GLN A 7 -45.45 24.52 36.29
N ILE A 8 -44.44 23.74 36.68
CA ILE A 8 -43.04 23.93 36.25
C ILE A 8 -42.89 23.60 34.76
N THR A 9 -43.52 22.53 34.28
CA THR A 9 -43.41 22.09 32.88
C THR A 9 -44.03 23.06 31.87
N ASN A 10 -44.96 23.93 32.31
CA ASN A 10 -45.60 24.95 31.46
C ASN A 10 -44.88 26.31 31.51
N THR A 11 -43.73 26.41 32.19
CA THR A 11 -42.96 27.66 32.20
C THR A 11 -42.09 27.78 30.95
N LYS A 12 -41.96 29.00 30.42
CA LYS A 12 -41.04 29.29 29.30
C LYS A 12 -39.60 28.85 29.60
N GLN A 13 -39.15 28.97 30.85
CA GLN A 13 -37.82 28.57 31.29
C GLN A 13 -37.60 27.04 31.19
N PHE A 14 -38.60 26.24 31.55
CA PHE A 14 -38.53 24.78 31.40
C PHE A 14 -38.45 24.37 29.92
N HIS A 15 -39.25 24.99 29.05
CA HIS A 15 -39.17 24.73 27.61
C HIS A 15 -37.80 25.11 27.03
N ILE A 16 -37.24 26.25 27.42
CA ILE A 16 -35.88 26.68 27.00
C ILE A 16 -34.83 25.66 27.46
N SER A 17 -34.90 25.22 28.72
CA SER A 17 -33.96 24.22 29.26
C SER A 17 -34.09 22.86 28.55
N MET A 18 -35.31 22.42 28.25
CA MET A 18 -35.56 21.17 27.52
C MET A 18 -35.01 21.24 26.09
N VAL A 19 -35.25 22.35 25.39
CA VAL A 19 -34.71 22.57 24.03
C VAL A 19 -33.19 22.58 24.07
N ALA A 20 -32.57 23.26 25.03
CA ALA A 20 -31.11 23.26 25.20
C ALA A 20 -30.56 21.85 25.42
N LEU A 21 -31.23 21.02 26.23
CA LEU A 21 -30.82 19.64 26.48
C LEU A 21 -30.92 18.77 25.21
N ILE A 22 -31.99 18.92 24.43
CA ILE A 22 -32.15 18.23 23.14
C ILE A 22 -31.03 18.63 22.18
N VAL A 23 -30.71 19.93 22.09
CA VAL A 23 -29.62 20.43 21.23
C VAL A 23 -28.28 19.84 21.66
N VAL A 24 -27.97 19.83 22.97
CA VAL A 24 -26.73 19.22 23.49
C VAL A 24 -26.67 17.73 23.17
N ALA A 25 -27.76 16.98 23.31
CA ALA A 25 -27.81 15.56 22.97
C ALA A 25 -27.56 15.32 21.46
N ILE A 26 -28.15 16.14 20.58
CA ILE A 26 -27.92 16.05 19.13
C ILE A 26 -26.45 16.32 18.80
N ILE A 27 -25.85 17.36 19.38
CA ILE A 27 -24.42 17.68 19.18
C ILE A 27 -23.53 16.55 19.67
N PHE A 28 -23.85 15.95 20.82
CA PHE A 28 -23.09 14.83 21.37
C PHE A 28 -23.14 13.61 20.44
N VAL A 29 -24.33 13.23 19.96
CA VAL A 29 -24.49 12.11 19.01
C VAL A 29 -23.76 12.39 17.69
N ALA A 30 -23.87 13.60 17.16
CA ALA A 30 -23.14 14.01 15.96
C ALA A 30 -21.62 13.94 16.17
N GLY A 31 -21.13 14.41 17.32
CA GLY A 31 -19.72 14.36 17.69
C GLY A 31 -19.19 12.93 17.81
N VAL A 32 -19.91 12.04 18.48
CA VAL A 32 -19.56 10.61 18.58
C VAL A 32 -19.55 9.95 17.20
N THR A 33 -20.50 10.30 16.33
CA THR A 33 -20.58 9.76 14.96
C THR A 33 -19.40 10.22 14.10
N ALA A 34 -19.02 11.49 14.20
CA ALA A 34 -17.86 12.04 13.51
C ALA A 34 -16.54 11.42 14.01
N LEU A 35 -16.40 11.21 15.31
CA LEU A 35 -15.24 10.52 15.90
C LEU A 35 -15.16 9.07 15.42
N LYS A 36 -16.29 8.35 15.43
CA LYS A 36 -16.38 6.99 14.92
C LYS A 36 -15.95 6.91 13.45
N TYR A 37 -16.46 7.81 12.59
CA TYR A 37 -16.04 7.89 11.19
C TYR A 37 -14.55 8.22 11.02
N ASN A 38 -13.98 9.07 11.88
CA ASN A 38 -12.55 9.39 11.78
C ASN A 38 -11.66 8.17 12.09
N VAL A 39 -12.10 7.28 12.98
CA VAL A 39 -11.35 6.08 13.36
C VAL A 39 -11.63 4.92 12.39
N GLU A 40 -12.91 4.63 12.13
CA GLU A 40 -13.35 3.45 11.38
C GLU A 40 -13.52 3.70 9.87
N GLY A 41 -13.57 4.95 9.43
CA GLY A 41 -13.78 5.33 8.04
C GLY A 41 -15.17 4.95 7.50
N GLU A 42 -15.23 4.71 6.20
CA GLU A 42 -16.42 4.23 5.51
C GLU A 42 -16.69 2.78 5.94
N SER A 43 -17.84 2.53 6.56
CA SER A 43 -18.18 1.19 7.05
C SER A 43 -18.33 0.16 5.92
N LYS A 44 -18.76 0.60 4.74
CA LYS A 44 -18.97 -0.26 3.56
C LYS A 44 -18.52 0.47 2.30
N PRO A 45 -17.21 0.60 2.04
CA PRO A 45 -16.76 1.18 0.79
C PRO A 45 -17.11 0.23 -0.37
N PRO A 46 -17.27 0.73 -1.61
CA PRO A 46 -17.64 -0.09 -2.76
C PRO A 46 -16.58 -1.12 -3.17
N PHE A 47 -15.32 -0.87 -2.79
CA PHE A 47 -14.19 -1.76 -3.02
C PHE A 47 -13.35 -1.85 -1.75
N ASN A 48 -12.78 -3.03 -1.51
CA ASN A 48 -11.88 -3.30 -0.38
C ASN A 48 -10.57 -3.88 -0.91
N ILE A 49 -9.49 -3.70 -0.14
CA ILE A 49 -8.30 -4.53 -0.31
C ILE A 49 -8.63 -5.88 0.30
N SER A 50 -8.46 -6.96 -0.47
CA SER A 50 -8.74 -8.33 -0.01
C SER A 50 -7.50 -9.05 0.45
N LYS A 51 -6.36 -8.68 -0.12
CA LYS A 51 -5.05 -9.27 0.13
C LYS A 51 -3.97 -8.30 -0.29
N MET A 52 -2.88 -8.29 0.45
CA MET A 52 -1.60 -7.74 0.01
C MET A 52 -0.55 -8.84 0.09
N SER A 53 0.19 -9.07 -1.00
CA SER A 53 1.31 -10.00 -1.01
C SER A 53 2.58 -9.24 -1.28
N VAL A 54 3.63 -9.54 -0.53
CA VAL A 54 4.97 -8.99 -0.74
C VAL A 54 5.90 -10.16 -1.04
N ILE A 55 6.78 -9.98 -2.03
CA ILE A 55 7.90 -10.88 -2.31
C ILE A 55 9.19 -10.07 -2.22
N SER A 56 10.08 -10.44 -1.32
CA SER A 56 11.40 -9.84 -1.19
C SER A 56 12.47 -10.81 -1.68
N ASN A 57 13.35 -10.35 -2.57
CA ASN A 57 14.44 -11.15 -3.11
C ASN A 57 15.70 -10.31 -3.32
N VAL A 58 16.80 -11.01 -3.61
CA VAL A 58 18.05 -10.45 -4.11
C VAL A 58 18.16 -10.73 -5.60
N ASP A 59 18.69 -9.77 -6.33
CA ASP A 59 18.99 -9.87 -7.75
C ASP A 59 20.46 -9.48 -8.01
N GLY A 60 21.05 -10.12 -9.00
CA GLY A 60 22.43 -9.90 -9.43
C GLY A 60 22.44 -9.73 -10.94
N THR A 61 22.68 -8.50 -11.40
CA THR A 61 22.73 -8.18 -12.83
C THR A 61 24.17 -8.17 -13.31
N ASP A 62 24.47 -8.92 -14.36
CA ASP A 62 25.81 -8.91 -14.98
C ASP A 62 26.20 -7.49 -15.43
N VAL A 63 27.42 -7.12 -15.07
CA VAL A 63 28.11 -5.92 -15.55
C VAL A 63 29.19 -6.41 -16.50
N GLU A 64 29.25 -5.84 -17.70
CA GLU A 64 30.30 -6.18 -18.67
C GLU A 64 31.68 -6.00 -18.04
N ASP A 65 32.42 -7.10 -17.95
CA ASP A 65 33.75 -7.17 -17.35
C ASP A 65 34.62 -8.15 -18.16
N THR A 66 35.87 -7.78 -18.34
CA THR A 66 36.86 -8.61 -19.05
C THR A 66 37.89 -9.24 -18.11
N GLU A 67 37.93 -8.81 -16.84
CA GLU A 67 38.90 -9.24 -15.84
C GLU A 67 38.34 -10.29 -14.88
N ASN A 68 37.04 -10.22 -14.57
CA ASN A 68 36.38 -11.13 -13.64
C ASN A 68 35.38 -12.03 -14.36
N LYS A 69 35.43 -13.34 -14.05
CA LYS A 69 34.46 -14.33 -14.53
C LYS A 69 33.03 -13.97 -14.14
N TRP A 70 32.87 -13.44 -12.92
CA TRP A 70 31.61 -12.92 -12.41
C TRP A 70 31.82 -11.45 -12.02
N ASN A 71 30.92 -10.58 -12.49
CA ASN A 71 30.80 -9.21 -12.04
C ASN A 71 29.32 -8.85 -11.99
N LEU A 72 28.74 -8.97 -10.80
CA LEU A 72 27.30 -8.84 -10.59
C LEU A 72 27.00 -7.60 -9.77
N LYS A 73 26.23 -6.66 -10.34
CA LYS A 73 25.64 -5.57 -9.58
C LYS A 73 24.49 -6.14 -8.75
N VAL A 74 24.61 -6.01 -7.43
CA VAL A 74 23.63 -6.59 -6.50
C VAL A 74 22.57 -5.56 -6.14
N ASN A 75 21.31 -5.97 -6.23
CA ASN A 75 20.13 -5.21 -5.83
C ASN A 75 19.23 -6.05 -4.92
N GLN A 76 18.39 -5.41 -4.12
CA GLN A 76 17.36 -6.08 -3.33
C GLN A 76 15.98 -5.58 -3.78
N ASN A 77 15.12 -6.48 -4.25
CA ASN A 77 13.79 -6.13 -4.75
C ASN A 77 12.70 -6.53 -3.78
N ASN A 78 11.69 -5.68 -3.66
CA ASN A 78 10.45 -5.92 -2.95
C ASN A 78 9.31 -5.70 -3.93
N ASP A 79 8.62 -6.77 -4.31
CA ASP A 79 7.47 -6.75 -5.21
C ASP A 79 6.19 -6.78 -4.38
N ILE A 80 5.35 -5.76 -4.53
CA ILE A 80 4.12 -5.57 -3.77
C ILE A 80 2.93 -5.77 -4.70
N TYR A 81 2.03 -6.66 -4.29
CA TYR A 81 0.80 -7.03 -4.99
C TYR A 81 -0.40 -6.65 -4.13
N VAL A 82 -1.24 -5.74 -4.60
CA VAL A 82 -2.44 -5.28 -3.90
C VAL A 82 -3.68 -5.77 -4.65
N TYR A 83 -4.43 -6.66 -3.99
CA TYR A 83 -5.64 -7.23 -4.54
C TYR A 83 -6.84 -6.40 -4.08
N ILE A 84 -7.56 -5.82 -5.04
CA ILE A 84 -8.76 -5.02 -4.81
C ILE A 84 -9.96 -5.83 -5.27
N LYS A 85 -10.96 -5.98 -4.40
CA LYS A 85 -12.22 -6.67 -4.74
C LYS A 85 -13.41 -5.75 -4.51
N LYS A 86 -14.46 -5.96 -5.29
CA LYS A 86 -15.76 -5.37 -5.02
C LYS A 86 -16.27 -5.78 -3.63
N ASN A 87 -16.89 -4.85 -2.93
CA ASN A 87 -17.60 -5.12 -1.71
C ASN A 87 -19.03 -5.58 -2.03
N GLU A 88 -19.32 -6.86 -1.77
CA GLU A 88 -20.63 -7.46 -2.02
C GLU A 88 -21.74 -6.86 -1.15
N GLU A 89 -21.40 -6.23 -0.02
CA GLU A 89 -22.37 -5.59 0.87
C GLU A 89 -22.71 -4.14 0.47
N TYR A 90 -22.04 -3.59 -0.53
CA TYR A 90 -22.30 -2.22 -0.97
C TYR A 90 -23.59 -2.16 -1.82
N LYS A 91 -24.46 -1.22 -1.48
CA LYS A 91 -25.86 -1.19 -1.96
C LYS A 91 -26.02 -0.80 -3.43
N TYR A 92 -25.03 -0.15 -4.02
CA TYR A 92 -25.11 0.42 -5.36
C TYR A 92 -24.08 -0.22 -6.28
N THR A 93 -24.34 -0.25 -7.58
CA THR A 93 -23.32 -0.64 -8.55
C THR A 93 -22.34 0.51 -8.74
N GLU A 94 -21.06 0.21 -8.56
CA GLU A 94 -19.95 1.13 -8.83
C GLU A 94 -18.89 0.39 -9.65
N THR A 95 -18.14 1.15 -10.42
CA THR A 95 -17.03 0.70 -11.26
C THR A 95 -15.81 1.55 -10.96
N ILE A 96 -14.64 0.92 -10.96
CA ILE A 96 -13.36 1.62 -10.78
C ILE A 96 -13.06 2.42 -12.04
N SER A 97 -12.83 3.71 -11.87
CA SER A 97 -12.31 4.62 -12.90
C SER A 97 -10.79 4.66 -12.88
N SER A 98 -10.19 4.71 -11.69
CA SER A 98 -8.75 4.55 -11.50
C SER A 98 -8.38 4.15 -10.08
N VAL A 99 -7.19 3.58 -9.91
CA VAL A 99 -6.54 3.37 -8.61
C VAL A 99 -5.20 4.09 -8.63
N ILE A 100 -4.99 5.01 -7.69
CA ILE A 100 -3.79 5.82 -7.60
C ILE A 100 -3.07 5.53 -6.29
N LEU A 101 -1.83 5.07 -6.38
CA LEU A 101 -0.89 4.98 -5.27
C LEU A 101 -0.01 6.23 -5.29
N ASN A 102 -0.04 7.02 -4.21
CA ASN A 102 0.73 8.25 -4.11
C ASN A 102 1.08 8.56 -2.65
N ASN A 103 1.68 9.74 -2.43
CA ASN A 103 2.13 10.18 -1.11
C ASN A 103 3.04 9.15 -0.44
N PHE A 104 3.92 8.53 -1.23
CA PHE A 104 4.94 7.63 -0.71
C PHE A 104 5.88 8.41 0.21
N ASN A 105 6.00 7.93 1.44
CA ASN A 105 6.82 8.55 2.46
C ASN A 105 7.63 7.48 3.19
N ILE A 106 8.94 7.66 3.20
CA ILE A 106 9.89 6.76 3.84
C ILE A 106 10.10 7.24 5.27
N THR A 107 9.55 6.51 6.23
CA THR A 107 9.67 6.85 7.67
C THR A 107 10.94 6.30 8.30
N GLN A 108 11.52 5.27 7.69
CA GLN A 108 12.82 4.71 8.01
C GLN A 108 13.48 4.29 6.69
N SER A 109 14.65 4.84 6.39
CA SER A 109 15.42 4.48 5.19
C SER A 109 16.34 3.28 5.44
N PRO A 110 16.70 2.51 4.40
CA PRO A 110 17.75 1.50 4.53
C PRO A 110 19.08 2.18 4.85
N LYS A 111 19.99 1.46 5.52
CA LYS A 111 21.33 1.97 5.87
C LYS A 111 22.30 1.94 4.70
N VAL A 112 22.03 1.07 3.72
CA VAL A 112 22.87 0.85 2.54
C VAL A 112 22.04 0.97 1.26
N GLY A 113 22.73 1.27 0.15
CA GLY A 113 22.14 1.39 -1.17
C GLY A 113 21.24 2.61 -1.34
N LYS A 114 20.52 2.64 -2.47
CA LYS A 114 19.58 3.70 -2.85
C LYS A 114 18.21 3.11 -3.10
N LEU A 115 17.22 3.59 -2.35
CA LEU A 115 15.85 3.15 -2.48
C LEU A 115 15.16 3.84 -3.68
N LYS A 116 14.51 3.06 -4.54
CA LYS A 116 13.74 3.55 -5.69
C LYS A 116 12.39 2.85 -5.79
N LEU A 117 11.37 3.60 -6.20
CA LEU A 117 10.03 3.11 -6.49
C LEU A 117 9.88 2.89 -7.99
N LEU A 118 9.46 1.69 -8.39
CA LEU A 118 9.31 1.29 -9.78
C LEU A 118 7.87 0.88 -10.10
N LYS A 119 7.37 1.33 -11.26
CA LYS A 119 6.19 0.75 -11.90
C LYS A 119 6.56 -0.54 -12.67
N PRO A 120 5.57 -1.38 -13.01
CA PRO A 120 5.79 -2.49 -13.93
C PRO A 120 6.41 -2.05 -15.26
N ASP A 121 7.19 -2.94 -15.85
CA ASP A 121 7.80 -2.74 -17.16
C ASP A 121 6.75 -2.94 -18.26
N SER A 122 6.69 -2.01 -19.19
CA SER A 122 5.70 -2.03 -20.29
C SER A 122 6.16 -2.84 -21.50
N ASN A 123 7.37 -3.41 -21.51
CA ASN A 123 8.00 -3.98 -22.70
C ASN A 123 8.25 -5.49 -22.58
N LEU A 124 8.13 -6.07 -21.38
CA LEU A 124 8.43 -7.47 -21.13
C LEU A 124 7.14 -8.29 -20.94
N ASP A 125 6.98 -9.36 -21.71
CA ASP A 125 5.79 -10.22 -21.65
C ASP A 125 5.88 -11.29 -20.55
N THR A 126 7.09 -11.62 -20.08
CA THR A 126 7.34 -12.69 -19.10
C THR A 126 7.81 -12.19 -17.74
N VAL A 127 8.26 -10.93 -17.66
CA VAL A 127 8.80 -10.32 -16.43
C VAL A 127 8.03 -9.05 -16.12
N ILE A 128 7.52 -8.95 -14.89
CA ILE A 128 6.70 -7.80 -14.47
C ILE A 128 7.55 -6.54 -14.28
N PHE A 129 8.78 -6.70 -13.79
CA PHE A 129 9.63 -5.58 -13.39
C PHE A 129 11.01 -5.66 -14.03
N LYS A 130 11.53 -4.48 -14.37
CA LYS A 130 12.93 -4.26 -14.75
C LYS A 130 13.46 -3.08 -13.95
N ASN A 131 14.61 -3.27 -13.31
CA ASN A 131 15.29 -2.21 -12.56
C ASN A 131 15.97 -1.25 -13.57
N SER A 132 15.22 -0.25 -14.01
CA SER A 132 15.66 0.77 -14.97
C SER A 132 15.10 2.14 -14.61
N ALA A 133 15.83 3.18 -14.99
CA ALA A 133 15.41 4.57 -14.75
C ALA A 133 14.09 4.92 -15.44
N GLU A 134 13.74 4.25 -16.55
CA GLU A 134 12.47 4.44 -17.27
C GLU A 134 11.24 3.97 -16.48
N ASN A 135 11.45 3.08 -15.51
CA ASN A 135 10.40 2.56 -14.64
C ASN A 135 10.33 3.30 -13.29
N GLU A 136 11.27 4.20 -13.01
CA GLU A 136 11.27 5.00 -11.78
C GLU A 136 10.12 6.01 -11.79
N VAL A 137 9.35 6.05 -10.70
CA VAL A 137 8.16 6.90 -10.57
C VAL A 137 7.99 7.42 -9.14
N GLU A 138 7.27 8.53 -9.00
CA GLU A 138 6.87 9.08 -7.69
C GLU A 138 5.43 8.71 -7.31
N SER A 139 4.62 8.31 -8.30
CA SER A 139 3.23 7.89 -8.13
C SER A 139 2.86 6.84 -9.17
N ILE A 140 1.89 6.00 -8.85
CA ILE A 140 1.45 4.89 -9.69
C ILE A 140 -0.05 5.02 -9.92
N GLU A 141 -0.47 5.06 -11.18
CA GLU A 141 -1.88 5.10 -11.56
C GLU A 141 -2.22 3.88 -12.42
N TYR A 142 -3.26 3.15 -12.00
CA TYR A 142 -3.92 2.13 -12.79
C TYR A 142 -5.28 2.65 -13.26
N LYS A 143 -5.53 2.64 -14.56
CA LYS A 143 -6.82 3.06 -15.13
C LYS A 143 -7.82 1.91 -15.12
N GLY A 144 -9.07 2.24 -14.84
CA GLY A 144 -10.19 1.30 -14.95
C GLY A 144 -10.42 0.88 -16.40
N ASP A 145 -10.58 -0.43 -16.62
CA ASP A 145 -10.92 -1.00 -17.93
C ASP A 145 -11.81 -2.25 -17.75
N MET A 146 -12.24 -2.88 -18.84
CA MET A 146 -12.98 -4.14 -18.80
C MET A 146 -12.10 -5.27 -18.24
N ASP A 147 -10.84 -5.32 -18.66
CA ASP A 147 -9.87 -6.34 -18.28
C ASP A 147 -8.65 -5.72 -17.58
N SER A 148 -8.01 -6.49 -16.69
CA SER A 148 -6.77 -6.06 -16.03
C SER A 148 -5.57 -6.28 -16.95
N SER A 149 -4.64 -5.33 -16.97
CA SER A 149 -3.34 -5.47 -17.63
C SER A 149 -2.28 -4.76 -16.80
N ILE A 150 -1.38 -5.52 -16.17
CA ILE A 150 -0.29 -4.96 -15.37
C ILE A 150 0.66 -4.12 -16.24
N LYS A 151 0.96 -4.64 -17.43
CA LYS A 151 1.82 -4.01 -18.45
C LYS A 151 1.27 -2.66 -18.92
N ASP A 152 -0.04 -2.57 -19.13
CA ASP A 152 -0.70 -1.35 -19.61
C ASP A 152 -1.19 -0.45 -18.48
N MET A 153 -0.88 -0.78 -17.22
CA MET A 153 -1.35 -0.07 -16.02
C MET A 153 -2.89 0.03 -16.00
N LYS A 154 -3.56 -1.10 -16.20
CA LYS A 154 -5.03 -1.22 -16.20
C LYS A 154 -5.52 -2.18 -15.12
N ILE A 155 -6.62 -1.82 -14.47
CA ILE A 155 -7.33 -2.65 -13.51
C ILE A 155 -8.77 -2.87 -14.00
N ALA A 156 -9.25 -4.11 -13.90
CA ALA A 156 -10.63 -4.41 -14.23
C ALA A 156 -11.59 -3.62 -13.32
N ASN A 157 -12.66 -3.08 -13.92
CA ASN A 157 -13.54 -2.13 -13.25
C ASN A 157 -14.36 -2.72 -12.08
N GLN A 158 -14.37 -4.06 -11.92
CA GLN A 158 -14.99 -4.78 -10.80
C GLN A 158 -13.97 -5.22 -9.72
N GLY A 159 -12.74 -4.73 -9.79
CA GLY A 159 -11.63 -5.15 -8.93
C GLY A 159 -10.62 -5.99 -9.70
N GLY A 160 -9.41 -6.05 -9.17
CA GLY A 160 -8.27 -6.66 -9.83
C GLY A 160 -6.99 -6.46 -9.03
N LEU A 161 -5.88 -6.46 -9.74
CA LEU A 161 -4.55 -6.45 -9.15
C LEU A 161 -3.80 -5.17 -9.54
N VAL A 162 -3.21 -4.53 -8.54
CA VAL A 162 -2.24 -3.43 -8.68
C VAL A 162 -0.90 -3.93 -8.19
N VAL A 163 0.19 -3.65 -8.92
CA VAL A 163 1.53 -4.13 -8.58
C VAL A 163 2.56 -3.02 -8.69
N PHE A 164 3.53 -2.99 -7.78
CA PHE A 164 4.67 -2.09 -7.85
C PHE A 164 5.88 -2.67 -7.12
N ARG A 165 7.06 -2.09 -7.35
CA ARG A 165 8.32 -2.55 -6.74
C ARG A 165 9.02 -1.44 -5.99
N TYR A 166 9.56 -1.78 -4.82
CA TYR A 166 10.67 -1.04 -4.23
C TYR A 166 11.97 -1.81 -4.45
N VAL A 167 12.99 -1.14 -4.99
CA VAL A 167 14.33 -1.69 -5.12
C VAL A 167 15.31 -0.90 -4.26
N ILE A 168 16.20 -1.60 -3.58
CA ILE A 168 17.43 -1.03 -3.01
C ILE A 168 18.54 -1.34 -4.00
N GLU A 169 18.93 -0.33 -4.77
CA GLU A 169 20.04 -0.42 -5.72
C GLU A 169 21.37 -0.06 -5.06
N ASP A 170 22.46 -0.24 -5.81
CA ASP A 170 23.81 0.17 -5.42
C ASP A 170 24.27 -0.45 -4.08
N LEU A 171 23.90 -1.72 -3.84
CA LEU A 171 24.35 -2.47 -2.66
C LEU A 171 25.81 -2.90 -2.77
N GLY A 172 26.36 -2.91 -3.98
CA GLY A 172 27.73 -3.27 -4.28
C GLY A 172 27.82 -4.15 -5.52
N ASN A 173 29.05 -4.45 -5.92
CA ASN A 173 29.33 -5.40 -6.99
C ASN A 173 30.02 -6.62 -6.39
N TYR A 174 29.50 -7.80 -6.71
CA TYR A 174 30.17 -9.06 -6.42
C TYR A 174 31.06 -9.46 -7.58
N THR A 175 32.37 -9.54 -7.34
CA THR A 175 33.34 -9.99 -8.34
C THR A 175 34.00 -11.29 -7.91
N SER A 176 34.18 -12.23 -8.85
CA SER A 176 34.85 -13.50 -8.58
C SER A 176 35.43 -14.13 -9.85
N ASN A 177 36.62 -14.71 -9.72
CA ASN A 177 37.25 -15.57 -10.73
C ASN A 177 37.29 -17.05 -10.30
N GLU A 178 37.03 -17.32 -9.02
CA GLU A 178 37.21 -18.65 -8.41
C GLU A 178 35.91 -19.45 -8.35
N ASP A 179 34.76 -18.78 -8.26
CA ASP A 179 33.47 -19.47 -8.15
C ASP A 179 33.10 -20.16 -9.47
N GLY A 180 32.87 -21.47 -9.38
CA GLY A 180 32.35 -22.29 -10.48
C GLY A 180 30.95 -21.83 -10.92
N GLU A 181 30.04 -21.71 -9.95
CA GLU A 181 28.64 -21.31 -10.08
C GLU A 181 28.30 -20.25 -9.02
N ILE A 182 27.36 -19.35 -9.33
CA ILE A 182 26.90 -18.32 -8.41
C ILE A 182 25.52 -18.66 -7.86
N ASN A 183 25.42 -18.73 -6.54
CA ASN A 183 24.14 -18.72 -5.85
C ASN A 183 23.68 -17.27 -5.61
N HIS A 184 22.67 -16.81 -6.36
CA HIS A 184 22.16 -15.45 -6.26
C HIS A 184 21.64 -15.12 -4.85
N ASN A 185 21.08 -16.10 -4.14
CA ASN A 185 20.56 -15.92 -2.78
C ASN A 185 21.64 -15.58 -1.76
N GLU A 186 22.91 -15.85 -2.05
CA GLU A 186 24.04 -15.58 -1.16
C GLU A 186 24.77 -14.28 -1.47
N LEU A 187 24.36 -13.53 -2.50
CA LEU A 187 25.06 -12.32 -2.93
C LEU A 187 25.12 -11.26 -1.82
N LEU A 188 24.03 -11.07 -1.06
CA LEU A 188 24.01 -10.13 0.07
C LEU A 188 24.99 -10.55 1.18
N LYS A 189 25.06 -11.84 1.51
CA LYS A 189 26.03 -12.39 2.47
C LYS A 189 27.46 -12.18 2.00
N LYS A 190 27.73 -12.45 0.72
CA LYS A 190 29.04 -12.28 0.09
C LYS A 190 29.50 -10.81 0.08
N LEU A 191 28.56 -9.86 0.08
CA LEU A 191 28.84 -8.43 0.26
C LEU A 191 28.89 -7.98 1.74
N ALA A 192 28.80 -8.90 2.69
CA ALA A 192 28.77 -8.62 4.13
C ALA A 192 27.63 -7.66 4.56
N ILE A 193 26.50 -7.70 3.84
CA ILE A 193 25.30 -6.92 4.16
C ILE A 193 24.45 -7.71 5.15
N ASN A 194 24.01 -7.06 6.23
CA ASN A 194 23.07 -7.66 7.17
C ASN A 194 21.63 -7.31 6.82
N ASN A 195 20.68 -8.15 7.26
CA ASN A 195 19.26 -7.89 6.99
C ASN A 195 18.79 -6.55 7.59
N ASP A 196 19.34 -6.16 8.75
CA ASP A 196 19.05 -4.88 9.40
C ASP A 196 19.57 -3.65 8.62
N ASP A 197 20.50 -3.84 7.68
CA ASP A 197 21.00 -2.76 6.83
C ASP A 197 20.03 -2.46 5.68
N LEU A 198 19.17 -3.43 5.33
CA LEU A 198 18.19 -3.36 4.25
C LEU A 198 16.82 -2.88 4.74
N LYS A 199 16.55 -2.89 6.05
CA LYS A 199 15.23 -2.56 6.61
C LYS A 199 14.84 -1.10 6.35
N PHE A 200 13.65 -0.91 5.80
CA PHE A 200 13.01 0.37 5.59
C PHE A 200 11.49 0.29 5.80
N ASN A 201 10.91 1.42 6.20
CA ASN A 201 9.47 1.56 6.39
C ASN A 201 8.92 2.57 5.40
N VAL A 202 7.85 2.18 4.70
CA VAL A 202 7.16 3.03 3.75
C VAL A 202 5.69 3.15 4.12
N SER A 203 5.20 4.39 4.09
CA SER A 203 3.78 4.71 4.15
C SER A 203 3.34 5.27 2.79
N PHE A 204 2.15 4.91 2.32
CA PHE A 204 1.59 5.48 1.07
C PHE A 204 0.07 5.46 1.10
N ASP A 205 -0.53 6.30 0.25
CA ASP A 205 -1.96 6.39 0.11
C ASP A 205 -2.44 5.59 -1.10
N ILE A 206 -3.56 4.88 -0.94
CA ILE A 206 -4.29 4.18 -1.99
C ILE A 206 -5.61 4.90 -2.20
N ASN A 207 -5.79 5.48 -3.39
CA ASN A 207 -7.00 6.20 -3.77
C ASN A 207 -7.73 5.38 -4.84
N ILE A 208 -8.97 4.96 -4.55
CA ILE A 208 -9.86 4.29 -5.49
C ILE A 208 -10.88 5.32 -5.97
N ASN A 209 -10.77 5.71 -7.24
CA ASN A 209 -11.68 6.63 -7.91
C ASN A 209 -12.71 5.84 -8.70
N LEU A 210 -13.97 6.26 -8.62
CA LEU A 210 -15.10 5.59 -9.27
C LEU A 210 -15.64 6.42 -10.42
N ASP A 211 -16.28 5.76 -11.39
CA ASP A 211 -16.91 6.46 -12.51
C ASP A 211 -18.08 7.35 -12.08
N SER A 212 -18.59 7.16 -10.85
CA SER A 212 -19.57 8.05 -10.21
C SER A 212 -18.97 9.35 -9.66
N ASN A 213 -17.68 9.63 -9.93
CA ASN A 213 -16.90 10.75 -9.39
C ASN A 213 -16.76 10.75 -7.85
N LYS A 214 -16.92 9.58 -7.21
CA LYS A 214 -16.60 9.38 -5.80
C LYS A 214 -15.18 8.83 -5.69
N SER A 215 -14.49 9.24 -4.62
CA SER A 215 -13.14 8.76 -4.34
C SER A 215 -13.03 8.28 -2.90
N TYR A 216 -12.31 7.18 -2.71
CA TYR A 216 -12.04 6.59 -1.41
C TYR A 216 -10.54 6.45 -1.21
N LYS A 217 -10.05 6.88 -0.07
CA LYS A 217 -8.62 6.91 0.26
C LYS A 217 -8.34 6.07 1.49
N ALA A 218 -7.33 5.23 1.44
CA ALA A 218 -6.77 4.56 2.60
C ALA A 218 -5.25 4.81 2.68
N ASN A 219 -4.68 4.76 3.87
CA ASN A 219 -3.24 4.81 4.07
C ASN A 219 -2.73 3.40 4.42
N VAL A 220 -1.61 3.01 3.84
CA VAL A 220 -0.96 1.71 4.05
C VAL A 220 0.47 1.92 4.52
N ASN A 221 0.89 1.12 5.50
CA ASN A 221 2.25 1.07 6.00
C ASN A 221 2.84 -0.32 5.78
N LEU A 222 4.08 -0.38 5.29
CA LEU A 222 4.82 -1.62 5.09
C LEU A 222 6.23 -1.50 5.68
N GLU A 223 6.67 -2.57 6.32
CA GLU A 223 8.07 -2.82 6.71
C GLU A 223 8.67 -3.79 5.70
N LEU A 224 9.77 -3.40 5.07
CA LEU A 224 10.44 -4.11 3.98
C LEU A 224 11.96 -4.16 4.23
N PRO A 225 12.69 -5.18 3.72
CA PRO A 225 12.14 -6.40 3.14
C PRO A 225 11.40 -7.26 4.17
N ILE A 226 10.55 -8.15 3.69
CA ILE A 226 9.90 -9.15 4.55
C ILE A 226 10.87 -10.31 4.84
N GLY A 227 10.82 -10.82 6.07
CA GLY A 227 11.66 -11.94 6.49
C GLY A 227 13.15 -11.61 6.49
N ASN A 228 13.99 -12.64 6.38
CA ASN A 228 15.43 -12.50 6.31
C ASN A 228 15.94 -12.87 4.92
N VAL A 229 16.02 -11.87 4.04
CA VAL A 229 16.42 -12.08 2.64
C VAL A 229 17.90 -12.44 2.51
N VAL A 230 18.72 -12.00 3.47
CA VAL A 230 20.16 -12.30 3.51
C VAL A 230 20.39 -13.78 3.81
N ASP A 231 19.69 -14.32 4.81
CA ASP A 231 19.91 -15.70 5.25
C ASP A 231 19.13 -16.74 4.45
N ASP A 232 17.85 -16.45 4.21
CA ASP A 232 16.88 -17.41 3.69
C ASP A 232 16.58 -17.19 2.20
N GLY A 233 17.20 -16.19 1.57
CA GLY A 233 17.01 -15.87 0.15
C GLY A 233 15.63 -15.27 -0.13
N ILE A 234 14.89 -15.83 -1.08
CA ILE A 234 13.57 -15.31 -1.46
C ILE A 234 12.58 -15.50 -0.30
N GLN A 235 11.93 -14.41 0.11
CA GLN A 235 10.91 -14.38 1.16
C GLN A 235 9.59 -13.90 0.59
N SER A 236 8.48 -14.46 1.07
CA SER A 236 7.13 -14.03 0.69
C SER A 236 6.19 -13.98 1.90
N LYS A 237 5.29 -13.00 1.90
CA LYS A 237 4.27 -12.85 2.95
C LYS A 237 2.98 -12.39 2.32
N GLU A 238 1.91 -13.09 2.64
CA GLU A 238 0.55 -12.67 2.30
C GLU A 238 -0.14 -12.14 3.56
N ASN A 239 -0.74 -10.96 3.44
CA ASN A 239 -1.61 -10.41 4.45
C ASN A 239 -3.03 -10.31 3.89
N THR A 240 -3.93 -11.12 4.43
CA THR A 240 -5.37 -11.08 4.12
C THR A 240 -6.15 -10.27 5.15
N ASP A 241 -5.53 -9.95 6.29
CA ASP A 241 -6.13 -9.11 7.32
C ASP A 241 -6.05 -7.64 6.89
N SER A 242 -7.17 -7.20 6.31
CA SER A 242 -7.33 -5.86 5.77
C SER A 242 -8.09 -4.94 6.73
N GLU A 243 -8.40 -5.40 7.96
CA GLU A 243 -9.17 -4.64 8.96
C GLU A 243 -8.45 -3.35 9.37
N ASN A 244 -7.12 -3.35 9.30
CA ASN A 244 -6.30 -2.19 9.61
C ASN A 244 -6.27 -1.13 8.49
N ILE A 245 -6.79 -1.44 7.29
CA ILE A 245 -6.81 -0.53 6.16
C ILE A 245 -8.16 0.18 6.11
N VAL A 246 -8.18 1.40 6.65
CA VAL A 246 -9.39 2.21 6.76
C VAL A 246 -9.56 3.12 5.55
N PHE A 247 -10.61 2.89 4.76
CA PHE A 247 -10.99 3.77 3.66
C PHE A 247 -11.85 4.94 4.15
N LYS A 248 -11.50 6.16 3.74
CA LYS A 248 -12.29 7.38 3.96
C LYS A 248 -12.74 7.94 2.62
N ARG A 249 -13.99 8.40 2.55
CA ARG A 249 -14.48 9.12 1.38
C ARG A 249 -13.85 10.52 1.33
N MET A 250 -13.39 10.90 0.14
CA MET A 250 -12.81 12.22 -0.17
C MET A 250 -13.88 13.18 -0.73
#